data_AF-A0A1E7N2V5-F1
#
_entry.id   AF-A0A1E7N2V5-F1
#
_cell.length_a   1.000
_cell.length_b   1.000
_cell.length_c   1.000
_cell.angle_alpha   90.00
_cell.angle_beta   90.00
_cell.angle_gamma   90.00
#
_symmetry.space_group_name_H-M   'P 1'
#
loop_
_entity.id
_entity.type
_entity.pdbx_description
1 polymer ?
#
loop_
_entity_poly.entity_id
_entity_poly.type
_entity_poly.pdbx_seq_one_letter_code
_entity_poly.pdbx_strand_id
1 'polypeptide(L)'
;MGELHPDVLRSREFRTAVDAFVDAVSLHNDIVSYDREVEEGTIGNNGVEVARRALGVSRREATALIDGLLTARVDTLAHAPAAVPPGAAGFTRSLQEALAGSYLWHEVTGRFGPCGAAAVGKPRGLGTSAGYAFC
;
A
#
# COMPACT_ATOMS: atom_id res chain seq x y z
N MET A 1 -15.14 -2.25 -19.40
CA MET A 1 -14.43 -0.97 -19.27
C MET A 1 -13.92 -0.62 -20.67
N GLY A 2 -14.41 0.45 -21.29
CA GLY A 2 -13.98 0.85 -22.64
C GLY A 2 -12.59 1.50 -22.61
N GLU A 3 -11.91 1.53 -23.75
CA GLU A 3 -10.61 2.19 -23.88
C GLU A 3 -10.76 3.71 -23.66
N LEU A 4 -9.87 4.31 -22.88
CA LEU A 4 -9.91 5.75 -22.63
C LEU A 4 -9.40 6.52 -23.85
N HIS A 5 -10.05 7.64 -24.17
CA HIS A 5 -9.61 8.49 -25.27
C HIS A 5 -8.18 9.02 -25.02
N PRO A 6 -7.30 9.09 -26.03
CA PRO A 6 -5.92 9.57 -25.85
C PRO A 6 -5.81 10.97 -25.21
N ASP A 7 -6.79 11.84 -25.43
CA ASP A 7 -6.82 13.17 -24.82
C ASP A 7 -7.02 13.12 -23.30
N VAL A 8 -7.79 12.13 -22.80
CA VAL A 8 -7.94 11.89 -21.36
C VAL A 8 -6.61 11.49 -20.76
N LEU A 9 -5.90 10.56 -21.39
CA LEU A 9 -4.57 10.11 -20.96
C LEU A 9 -3.55 11.26 -20.93
N ARG A 10 -3.76 12.28 -21.77
CA ARG A 10 -2.93 13.48 -21.83
C ARG A 10 -3.39 14.62 -20.92
N SER A 11 -4.53 14.49 -20.25
CA SER A 11 -5.01 15.52 -19.32
C SER A 11 -4.19 15.53 -18.04
N ARG A 12 -4.02 16.70 -17.44
CA ARG A 12 -3.25 16.86 -16.19
C ARG A 12 -4.01 16.24 -15.02
N GLU A 13 -5.32 16.42 -15.01
CA GLU A 13 -6.24 15.99 -13.97
C GLU A 13 -6.25 14.46 -13.87
N PHE A 14 -6.31 13.77 -15.02
CA PHE A 14 -6.26 12.30 -15.05
C PHE A 14 -4.92 11.77 -14.58
N ARG A 15 -3.80 12.34 -15.04
CA ARG A 15 -2.46 11.94 -14.55
C ARG A 15 -2.31 12.16 -13.05
N THR A 16 -2.79 13.30 -12.54
CA THR A 16 -2.79 13.60 -11.10
C THR A 16 -3.56 12.53 -10.31
N ALA A 17 -4.69 12.06 -10.84
CA ALA A 17 -5.47 10.99 -10.20
C ALA A 17 -4.72 9.65 -10.20
N VAL A 18 -4.08 9.29 -11.31
CA VAL A 18 -3.27 8.06 -11.41
C VAL A 18 -2.06 8.13 -10.49
N ASP A 19 -1.34 9.24 -10.47
CA ASP A 19 -0.18 9.45 -9.60
C ASP A 19 -0.59 9.38 -8.13
N ALA A 20 -1.71 9.99 -7.75
CA ALA A 20 -2.22 9.92 -6.39
C ALA A 20 -2.60 8.48 -5.97
N PHE A 21 -3.17 7.69 -6.89
CA PHE A 21 -3.44 6.27 -6.66
C PHE A 21 -2.15 5.47 -6.47
N VAL A 22 -1.19 5.62 -7.37
CA VAL A 22 0.11 4.91 -7.31
C VAL A 22 0.83 5.26 -6.01
N ASP A 23 0.94 6.55 -5.68
CA ASP A 23 1.56 7.02 -4.46
C ASP A 23 0.85 6.45 -3.22
N ALA A 24 -0.48 6.44 -3.18
CA ALA A 24 -1.22 5.90 -2.04
C ALA A 24 -0.96 4.40 -1.83
N VAL A 25 -0.97 3.60 -2.90
CA VAL A 25 -0.65 2.16 -2.82
C VAL A 25 0.78 1.95 -2.33
N SER A 26 1.75 2.67 -2.90
CA SER A 26 3.17 2.52 -2.56
C SER A 26 3.48 2.97 -1.13
N LEU A 27 3.01 4.15 -0.72
CA LEU A 27 3.27 4.68 0.62
C LEU A 27 2.60 3.83 1.70
N HIS A 28 1.39 3.33 1.45
CA HIS A 28 0.74 2.40 2.38
C HIS A 28 1.55 1.10 2.52
N ASN A 29 1.98 0.51 1.40
CA ASN A 29 2.84 -0.66 1.41
C ASN A 29 4.12 -0.42 2.24
N ASP A 30 4.81 0.69 2.03
CA ASP A 30 6.05 1.00 2.74
C ASP A 30 5.87 1.08 4.26
N ILE A 31 4.73 1.60 4.72
CA ILE A 31 4.40 1.64 6.15
C ILE A 31 4.20 0.23 6.71
N VAL A 32 3.36 -0.58 6.05
CA VAL A 32 2.96 -1.91 6.57
C VAL A 32 4.01 -2.99 6.34
N SER A 33 4.86 -2.85 5.33
CA SER A 33 5.93 -3.80 5.01
C SER A 33 7.23 -3.56 5.79
N TYR A 34 7.34 -2.43 6.49
CA TYR A 34 8.60 -1.95 7.09
C TYR A 34 9.30 -3.01 7.94
N ASP A 35 8.62 -3.61 8.92
CA ASP A 35 9.27 -4.54 9.85
C ASP A 35 9.77 -5.80 9.15
N ARG A 36 8.97 -6.34 8.24
CA ARG A 36 9.34 -7.47 7.39
C ARG A 36 10.56 -7.14 6.52
N GLU A 37 10.59 -5.97 5.89
CA GLU A 37 11.72 -5.55 5.04
C GLU A 37 13.01 -5.28 5.82
N VAL A 38 12.89 -4.88 7.10
CA VAL A 38 14.02 -4.83 8.03
C VAL A 38 14.56 -6.24 8.29
N GLU A 39 13.68 -7.19 8.61
CA GLU A 39 14.04 -8.59 8.87
C GLU A 39 14.69 -9.26 7.64
N GLU A 40 14.17 -8.98 6.44
CA GLU A 40 14.71 -9.47 5.18
C GLU A 40 15.98 -8.75 4.70
N GLY A 41 16.35 -7.62 5.33
CA GLY A 41 17.48 -6.80 4.91
C GLY A 41 17.27 -6.04 3.60
N THR A 42 16.02 -5.87 3.16
CA THR A 42 15.64 -5.23 1.89
C THR A 42 15.14 -3.78 2.06
N ILE A 43 15.18 -3.25 3.27
CA ILE A 43 14.62 -1.94 3.66
C ILE A 43 15.21 -0.70 2.94
N GLY A 44 16.28 -0.84 2.16
CA GLY A 44 17.04 0.29 1.60
C GLY A 44 16.24 1.25 0.71
N ASN A 45 15.15 0.79 0.09
CA ASN A 45 14.30 1.58 -0.80
C ASN A 45 12.91 1.90 -0.20
N ASN A 46 12.67 1.54 1.06
CA ASN A 46 11.40 1.81 1.73
C ASN A 46 11.27 3.30 2.06
N GLY A 47 10.15 3.93 1.70
CA GLY A 47 9.92 5.36 1.88
C GLY A 47 10.05 5.85 3.33
N VAL A 48 9.62 5.05 4.31
CA VAL A 48 9.79 5.38 5.74
C VAL A 48 11.27 5.39 6.11
N GLU A 49 12.05 4.40 5.67
CA GLU A 49 13.48 4.33 5.95
C GLU A 49 14.27 5.46 5.25
N VAL A 50 13.90 5.76 4.01
CA VAL A 50 14.47 6.88 3.25
C VAL A 50 14.21 8.20 3.98
N ALA A 51 12.96 8.47 4.39
CA ALA A 51 12.62 9.68 5.14
C ALA A 51 13.36 9.75 6.48
N ARG A 52 13.42 8.62 7.22
CA ARG A 52 14.14 8.51 8.49
C ARG A 52 15.61 8.90 8.36
N ARG A 53 16.30 8.35 7.35
CA ARG A 53 17.72 8.63 7.10
C ARG A 53 17.96 10.04 6.58
N ALA A 54 17.16 10.48 5.61
CA ALA A 54 17.35 11.78 4.98
C ALA A 54 17.09 12.96 5.94
N LEU A 55 16.13 12.80 6.86
CA LEU A 55 15.74 13.84 7.80
C LEU A 55 16.38 13.66 9.19
N GLY A 56 17.06 12.54 9.45
CA GLY A 56 17.71 12.26 10.73
C GLY A 56 16.73 12.10 11.91
N VAL A 57 15.50 11.65 11.63
CA VAL A 57 14.42 11.53 12.63
C VAL A 57 14.24 10.09 13.11
N SER A 58 13.42 9.88 14.14
CA SER A 58 13.04 8.53 14.57
C SER A 58 12.17 7.82 13.53
N ARG A 59 12.10 6.47 13.60
CA ARG A 59 11.18 5.68 12.77
C ARG A 59 9.74 6.18 12.90
N ARG A 60 9.28 6.44 14.12
CA ARG A 60 7.92 6.92 14.39
C ARG A 60 7.62 8.25 13.72
N GLU A 61 8.55 9.20 13.79
CA GLU A 61 8.40 10.50 13.12
C GLU A 61 8.40 10.35 11.59
N ALA A 62 9.29 9.52 11.04
CA ALA A 62 9.31 9.23 9.61
C ALA A 62 8.00 8.58 9.15
N THR A 63 7.47 7.59 9.89
CA THR A 63 6.18 6.97 9.61
C THR A 63 5.05 8.00 9.62
N ALA A 64 5.02 8.90 10.60
CA ALA A 64 4.01 9.96 10.67
C ALA A 64 4.09 10.93 9.47
N LEU A 65 5.29 11.23 8.98
CA LEU A 65 5.48 12.05 7.77
C LEU A 65 4.95 11.33 6.52
N ILE A 66 5.31 10.06 6.34
CA ILE A 66 4.84 9.24 5.21
C ILE A 66 3.32 9.05 5.27
N ASP A 67 2.74 8.84 6.45
CA ASP A 67 1.29 8.74 6.67
C ASP A 67 0.56 10.04 6.34
N GLY A 68 1.17 11.20 6.67
CA GLY A 68 0.65 12.50 6.25
C GLY A 68 0.62 12.67 4.72
N LEU A 69 1.68 12.24 4.03
CA LEU A 69 1.72 12.25 2.56
C LEU A 69 0.68 11.30 1.97
N LEU A 70 0.59 10.07 2.49
CA LEU A 70 -0.41 9.08 2.11
C LEU A 70 -1.82 9.65 2.24
N THR A 71 -2.14 10.25 3.39
CA THR A 71 -3.43 10.90 3.64
C THR A 71 -3.75 11.96 2.59
N ALA A 72 -2.79 12.82 2.24
CA ALA A 72 -2.99 13.85 1.22
C ALA A 72 -3.22 13.26 -0.19
N ARG A 73 -2.60 12.13 -0.51
CA ARG A 73 -2.82 11.42 -1.78
C ARG A 73 -4.17 10.73 -1.84
N VAL A 74 -4.60 10.11 -0.75
CA VAL A 74 -5.95 9.55 -0.62
C VAL A 74 -6.99 10.65 -0.82
N ASP A 75 -6.81 11.81 -0.19
CA ASP A 75 -7.72 12.95 -0.34
C ASP A 75 -7.76 13.48 -1.79
N THR A 76 -6.60 13.57 -2.44
CA THR A 76 -6.49 13.93 -3.86
C THR A 76 -7.29 12.95 -4.74
N LEU A 77 -7.13 11.64 -4.52
CA LEU A 77 -7.83 10.61 -5.27
C LEU A 77 -9.34 10.61 -4.98
N ALA A 78 -9.76 10.91 -3.74
CA ALA A 78 -11.16 10.98 -3.34
C ALA A 78 -11.93 12.04 -4.15
N HIS A 79 -11.32 13.20 -4.39
CA HIS A 79 -11.92 14.30 -5.15
C HIS A 79 -11.74 14.19 -6.68
N ALA A 80 -10.83 13.34 -7.14
CA ALA A 80 -10.46 13.23 -8.55
C ALA A 80 -11.61 12.97 -9.53
N PRO A 81 -12.64 12.12 -9.25
CA PRO A 81 -13.71 11.86 -10.21
C PRO A 81 -14.48 13.11 -10.66
N ALA A 82 -14.51 14.17 -9.84
CA ALA A 82 -15.16 15.44 -10.19
C ALA A 82 -14.23 16.39 -10.96
N ALA A 83 -12.91 16.17 -10.92
CA ALA A 83 -11.91 17.02 -11.55
C ALA A 83 -11.47 16.51 -12.93
N VAL A 84 -11.52 15.19 -13.17
CA VAL A 84 -11.11 14.59 -14.44
C VAL A 84 -12.12 14.84 -15.57
N PRO A 85 -11.71 14.74 -16.85
CA PRO A 85 -12.65 14.80 -17.98
C PRO A 85 -13.79 13.78 -17.84
N PRO A 86 -15.03 14.08 -18.29
CA PRO A 86 -16.20 13.22 -18.06
C PRO A 86 -16.02 11.76 -18.49
N GLY A 87 -15.30 11.51 -19.59
CA GLY A 87 -15.00 10.16 -20.08
C GLY A 87 -14.08 9.33 -19.18
N ALA A 88 -13.44 9.94 -18.19
CA ALA A 88 -12.50 9.31 -17.26
C ALA A 88 -13.09 9.01 -15.88
N ALA A 89 -14.18 9.68 -15.50
CA ALA A 89 -14.71 9.64 -14.13
C ALA A 89 -15.05 8.22 -13.65
N GLY A 90 -15.54 7.36 -14.55
CA GLY A 90 -15.79 5.95 -14.24
C GLY A 90 -14.50 5.18 -13.93
N PHE A 91 -13.45 5.38 -14.74
CA PHE A 91 -12.14 4.77 -14.50
C PHE A 91 -11.52 5.26 -13.19
N THR A 92 -11.59 6.55 -12.90
CA THR A 92 -11.06 7.13 -11.67
C THR A 92 -11.77 6.58 -10.43
N ARG A 93 -13.08 6.30 -10.49
CA ARG A 93 -13.78 5.58 -9.39
C ARG A 93 -13.27 4.15 -9.21
N SER A 94 -12.98 3.44 -10.30
CA SER A 94 -12.36 2.10 -10.18
C SER A 94 -10.97 2.14 -9.54
N LEU A 95 -10.21 3.24 -9.65
CA LEU A 95 -8.97 3.41 -8.89
C LEU A 95 -9.23 3.54 -7.38
N GLN A 96 -10.31 4.21 -6.97
CA GLN A 96 -10.71 4.29 -5.56
C GLN A 96 -11.08 2.91 -5.00
N GLU A 97 -11.85 2.14 -5.77
CA GLU A 97 -12.20 0.76 -5.42
C GLU A 97 -10.97 -0.15 -5.34
N ALA A 98 -10.04 -0.01 -6.29
CA ALA A 98 -8.78 -0.75 -6.29
C ALA A 98 -7.92 -0.40 -5.07
N LEU A 99 -7.86 0.88 -4.66
CA LEU A 99 -7.13 1.30 -3.47
C LEU A 99 -7.75 0.70 -2.20
N ALA A 100 -9.08 0.77 -2.07
CA ALA A 100 -9.79 0.14 -0.95
C ALA A 100 -9.55 -1.38 -0.90
N GLY A 101 -9.55 -2.05 -2.05
CA GLY A 101 -9.20 -3.47 -2.15
C GLY A 101 -7.76 -3.76 -1.73
N SER A 102 -6.81 -2.87 -2.06
CA SER A 102 -5.42 -2.98 -1.62
C SER A 102 -5.32 -2.91 -0.09
N TYR A 103 -5.99 -1.96 0.56
CA TYR A 103 -6.03 -1.87 2.03
C TYR A 103 -6.61 -3.15 2.65
N LEU A 104 -7.75 -3.61 2.15
CA LEU A 104 -8.37 -4.84 2.65
C LEU A 104 -7.44 -6.05 2.50
N TRP A 105 -6.72 -6.16 1.38
CA TRP A 105 -5.76 -7.23 1.16
C TRP A 105 -4.62 -7.22 2.20
N HIS A 106 -4.12 -6.05 2.60
CA HIS A 106 -3.11 -5.93 3.66
C HIS A 106 -3.66 -6.39 5.02
N GLU A 107 -4.92 -6.10 5.32
CA GLU A 107 -5.56 -6.49 6.58
C GLU A 107 -5.83 -8.00 6.68
N VAL A 108 -6.26 -8.64 5.59
CA VAL A 108 -6.81 -10.02 5.66
C VAL A 108 -5.84 -11.13 5.30
N THR A 109 -4.71 -10.82 4.64
CA THR A 109 -3.83 -11.88 4.10
C THR A 109 -2.80 -12.40 5.09
N GLY A 110 -2.64 -11.78 6.26
CA GLY A 110 -1.63 -12.15 7.25
C GLY A 110 -0.19 -11.87 6.85
N ARG A 111 0.06 -11.38 5.62
CA ARG A 111 1.40 -11.10 5.07
C ARG A 111 2.20 -10.04 5.84
N PHE A 112 1.50 -9.11 6.50
CA PHE A 112 2.09 -7.96 7.19
C PHE A 112 1.75 -7.89 8.69
N GLY A 113 1.00 -8.87 9.19
CA GLY A 113 0.83 -9.02 10.62
C GLY A 113 2.16 -9.45 11.26
N PRO A 114 2.34 -9.27 12.59
CA PRO A 114 3.38 -10.04 13.27
C PRO A 114 3.20 -11.50 12.85
N CYS A 115 4.29 -12.23 12.58
CA CYS A 115 4.24 -13.69 12.44
C CYS A 115 3.88 -14.23 13.84
N GLY A 116 2.62 -14.06 14.22
CA GLY A 116 1.98 -14.82 15.23
C GLY A 116 2.00 -16.21 14.64
N ALA A 117 2.93 -17.02 15.13
CA ALA A 117 2.72 -18.45 15.13
C ALA A 117 1.31 -18.61 15.69
N ALA A 118 0.31 -18.79 14.82
CA ALA A 118 -0.91 -19.41 15.22
C ALA A 118 -0.39 -20.71 15.83
N ALA A 119 -0.44 -20.79 17.15
CA ALA A 119 -0.13 -22.01 17.85
C ALA A 119 -1.27 -22.96 17.45
N VAL A 120 -1.18 -23.50 16.24
CA VAL A 120 -1.82 -24.73 15.86
C VAL A 120 -1.29 -25.69 16.90
N GLY A 121 -2.13 -25.95 17.91
CA GLY A 121 -1.75 -26.73 19.08
C GLY A 121 -0.99 -27.94 18.60
N LYS A 122 0.23 -28.13 19.12
CA LYS A 122 1.13 -29.21 18.67
C LYS A 122 0.30 -30.49 18.51
N PRO A 123 0.31 -31.14 17.33
CA PRO A 123 -0.31 -32.44 17.18
C PRO A 123 0.30 -33.37 18.22
N ARG A 124 -0.50 -33.90 19.15
CA ARG A 124 -0.02 -34.86 20.16
C ARG A 124 0.04 -36.26 19.55
N GLY A 125 0.91 -36.44 18.56
CA GLY A 125 1.09 -37.71 17.85
C GLY A 125 2.50 -37.89 17.31
N LEU A 126 2.97 -39.14 17.28
CA LEU A 126 4.28 -39.52 16.75
C LEU A 126 4.34 -39.24 15.24
N GLY A 127 5.30 -38.40 14.80
CA GLY A 127 5.68 -38.30 13.37
C GLY A 127 5.45 -36.97 12.63
N THR A 128 5.34 -35.82 13.30
CA THR A 128 5.16 -34.51 12.60
C THR A 128 6.41 -33.62 12.64
N SER A 129 7.45 -33.95 11.87
CA SER A 129 8.64 -33.11 11.68
C SER A 129 8.58 -32.18 10.45
N ALA A 130 7.42 -32.01 9.81
CA ALA A 130 7.30 -31.15 8.63
C ALA A 130 5.99 -30.33 8.58
N GLY A 131 5.54 -29.82 9.73
CA GLY A 131 4.51 -28.78 9.75
C GLY A 131 5.16 -27.41 9.54
N TYR A 132 5.48 -27.04 8.30
CA TYR A 132 5.80 -25.64 8.00
C TYR A 132 4.47 -24.89 7.91
N ALA A 133 4.20 -24.05 8.92
CA ALA A 133 3.32 -22.91 8.72
C ALA A 133 4.07 -21.95 7.80
N PHE A 134 3.59 -21.78 6.57
CA PHE A 134 4.02 -20.69 5.73
C PHE A 134 3.47 -19.39 6.37
N CYS A 135 4.30 -18.72 7.17
CA CYS A 135 4.54 -17.30 6.98
C CYS A 135 5.40 -17.21 5.69
#